data_AF-A0A4S2ML39-F1
#
_entry.id   AF-A0A4S2ML39-F1
#
_cell.length_a   1.000
_cell.length_b   1.000
_cell.length_c   1.000
_cell.angle_alpha   90.00
_cell.angle_beta   90.00
_cell.angle_gamma   90.00
#
_symmetry.space_group_name_H-M   'P 1'
#
loop_
_entity.id
_entity.type
_entity.pdbx_description
1 polymer ?
#
loop_
_entity_poly.entity_id
_entity_poly.type
_entity_poly.pdbx_seq_one_letter_code
_entity_poly.pdbx_strand_id
1 'polypeptide(L)'
;MNPKWLLRAEKLAERSHTLAHSSVVITLRNKDAEWICRRGLWIYGKYRSVDQFRSAGPDAFCETCSGWGHAAHRCEKATKPACMLCGEEHLSKEHRCLVEGCGESIGKVCKHLKRKC
;
A
#
# COMPACT_ATOMS: atom_id res chain seq x y z
N MET A 1 6.78 -27.31 -23.54
CA MET A 1 6.13 -25.98 -23.44
C MET A 1 6.81 -25.23 -22.30
N ASN A 2 7.60 -24.20 -22.57
CA ASN A 2 8.34 -23.48 -21.52
C ASN A 2 7.46 -22.35 -20.96
N PRO A 3 7.15 -22.34 -19.66
CA PRO A 3 6.33 -21.28 -19.07
C PRO A 3 7.02 -19.92 -19.22
N LYS A 4 6.37 -18.95 -19.89
CA LYS A 4 6.87 -17.58 -20.12
C LYS A 4 7.09 -16.76 -18.85
N TRP A 5 6.70 -17.28 -17.68
CA TRP A 5 6.70 -16.59 -16.39
C TRP A 5 7.94 -16.89 -15.54
N LEU A 6 8.83 -17.80 -15.98
CA LEU A 6 10.13 -18.01 -15.36
C LEU A 6 11.23 -17.50 -16.30
N LEU A 7 12.19 -16.78 -15.74
CA LEU A 7 13.41 -16.45 -16.48
C LEU A 7 14.08 -17.74 -16.96
N ARG A 8 14.82 -17.65 -18.07
CA ARG A 8 15.65 -18.77 -18.54
C ARG A 8 16.56 -19.26 -17.42
N ALA A 9 16.82 -20.56 -17.36
CA ALA A 9 17.53 -21.21 -16.25
C ALA A 9 18.89 -20.54 -15.97
N GLU A 10 19.60 -20.11 -17.00
CA GLU A 10 20.91 -19.45 -16.89
C GLU A 10 20.79 -18.10 -16.18
N LYS A 11 19.77 -17.29 -16.54
CA LYS A 11 19.49 -16.01 -15.85
C LYS A 11 18.99 -16.21 -14.42
N LEU A 12 18.34 -17.33 -14.16
CA LEU A 12 17.84 -17.67 -12.82
C LEU A 12 19.00 -18.06 -11.91
N ALA A 13 19.97 -18.82 -12.43
CA ALA A 13 21.22 -19.14 -11.76
C ALA A 13 22.04 -17.88 -11.47
N GLU A 14 22.25 -17.01 -12.47
CA GLU A 14 22.94 -15.73 -12.29
C GLU A 14 22.31 -14.88 -11.18
N ARG A 15 20.97 -14.71 -11.21
CA ARG A 15 20.23 -13.96 -10.18
C ARG A 15 20.35 -14.57 -8.79
N SER A 16 20.44 -15.90 -8.68
CA SER A 16 20.58 -16.57 -7.38
C SER A 16 21.89 -16.24 -6.67
N HIS A 17 22.93 -15.83 -7.41
CA HIS A 17 24.20 -15.39 -6.85
C HIS A 17 24.20 -13.91 -6.46
N THR A 18 23.36 -13.08 -7.09
CA THR A 18 23.36 -11.62 -6.87
C THR A 18 22.27 -11.13 -5.90
N LEU A 19 21.21 -11.91 -5.68
CA LEU A 19 20.07 -11.51 -4.85
C LEU A 19 19.94 -12.45 -3.64
N ALA A 20 20.05 -11.91 -2.43
CA ALA A 20 19.86 -12.66 -1.20
C ALA A 20 18.43 -13.19 -1.01
N HIS A 21 17.44 -12.52 -1.64
CA HIS A 21 16.03 -12.82 -1.47
C HIS A 21 15.26 -12.73 -2.79
N SER A 22 14.19 -13.51 -2.89
CA SER A 22 13.21 -13.43 -3.97
C SER A 22 11.81 -13.43 -3.36
N SER A 23 10.90 -12.66 -3.95
CA SER A 23 9.52 -12.56 -3.52
C SER A 23 8.59 -12.84 -4.68
N VAL A 24 7.42 -13.42 -4.37
CA VAL A 24 6.35 -13.66 -5.34
C VAL A 24 5.12 -12.91 -4.84
N VAL A 25 4.48 -12.13 -5.72
CA VAL A 25 3.21 -11.49 -5.43
C VAL A 25 2.10 -12.32 -6.06
N ILE A 26 1.14 -12.74 -5.25
CA ILE A 26 -0.05 -13.48 -5.69
C ILE A 26 -1.29 -12.64 -5.39
N THR A 27 -2.21 -12.55 -6.35
CA THR A 27 -3.49 -11.85 -6.18
C THR A 27 -4.56 -12.86 -5.80
N LEU A 28 -5.26 -12.60 -4.70
CA LEU A 28 -6.28 -13.47 -4.13
C LEU A 28 -7.53 -12.66 -3.79
N ARG A 29 -8.66 -13.34 -3.55
CA ARG A 29 -9.83 -12.69 -2.93
C ARG A 29 -9.51 -12.34 -1.48
N ASN A 30 -10.11 -11.26 -0.97
CA ASN A 30 -9.76 -10.68 0.32
C ASN A 30 -9.81 -11.70 1.49
N LYS A 31 -10.91 -12.47 1.60
CA LYS A 31 -11.06 -13.54 2.62
C LYS A 31 -9.95 -14.60 2.56
N ASP A 32 -9.49 -14.93 1.36
CA ASP A 32 -8.47 -15.96 1.14
C ASP A 32 -7.08 -15.40 1.50
N ALA A 33 -6.84 -14.11 1.21
CA ALA A 33 -5.60 -13.41 1.58
C ALA A 33 -5.42 -13.32 3.10
N GLU A 34 -6.45 -12.95 3.86
CA GLU A 34 -6.37 -12.89 5.33
C GLU A 34 -6.05 -14.25 5.95
N TRP A 35 -6.69 -15.31 5.43
CA TRP A 35 -6.45 -16.67 5.90
C TRP A 35 -5.01 -17.13 5.64
N ILE A 36 -4.50 -16.88 4.43
CA ILE A 36 -3.11 -17.24 4.06
C ILE A 36 -2.09 -16.41 4.85
N CYS A 37 -2.33 -15.12 5.09
CA CYS A 37 -1.41 -14.31 5.90
C CYS A 37 -1.26 -14.85 7.34
N ARG A 38 -2.34 -15.41 7.92
CA ARG A 38 -2.29 -16.00 9.27
C ARG A 38 -1.65 -17.39 9.30
N ARG A 39 -1.85 -18.19 8.24
CA ARG A 39 -1.43 -19.61 8.21
C ARG A 39 -0.16 -19.88 7.42
N GLY A 40 0.33 -18.93 6.64
CA GLY A 40 1.41 -19.14 5.67
C GLY A 40 0.99 -19.99 4.47
N LEU A 41 1.94 -20.25 3.59
CA LEU A 41 1.76 -21.01 2.37
C LEU A 41 2.82 -22.11 2.25
N TRP A 42 2.39 -23.31 1.84
CA TRP A 42 3.30 -24.40 1.52
C TRP A 42 3.59 -24.39 0.02
N ILE A 43 4.87 -24.26 -0.34
CA ILE A 43 5.32 -24.26 -1.73
C ILE A 43 6.41 -25.31 -1.86
N TYR A 44 6.18 -26.33 -2.70
CA TYR A 44 7.10 -27.46 -2.91
C TYR A 44 7.61 -28.08 -1.60
N GLY A 45 6.71 -28.33 -0.66
CA GLY A 45 7.04 -28.94 0.64
C GLY A 45 7.76 -28.02 1.62
N LYS A 46 7.92 -26.73 1.31
CA LYS A 46 8.52 -25.74 2.23
C LYS A 46 7.47 -24.74 2.70
N TYR A 47 7.40 -24.56 4.02
CA TYR A 47 6.59 -23.52 4.64
C TYR A 47 7.17 -22.13 4.37
N ARG A 48 6.31 -21.19 3.99
CA ARG A 48 6.65 -19.78 3.77
C ARG A 48 5.67 -18.89 4.52
N SER A 49 6.19 -17.93 5.29
CA SER A 49 5.38 -16.83 5.81
C SER A 49 4.88 -15.98 4.64
N VAL A 50 3.68 -15.44 4.78
CA VAL A 50 3.04 -14.60 3.77
C VAL A 50 2.60 -13.31 4.45
N ASP A 51 2.96 -12.19 3.83
CA ASP A 51 2.53 -10.87 4.26
C ASP A 51 1.63 -10.24 3.22
N GLN A 52 0.75 -9.34 3.68
CA GLN A 52 -0.05 -8.53 2.77
C GLN A 52 0.88 -7.64 1.94
N PHE A 53 0.77 -7.74 0.62
CA PHE A 53 1.49 -6.85 -0.27
C PHE A 53 1.06 -5.40 -0.01
N ARG A 54 2.02 -4.55 0.34
CA ARG A 54 1.83 -3.10 0.46
C ARG A 54 2.69 -2.45 -0.62
N SER A 55 2.05 -1.72 -1.53
CA SER A 55 2.75 -0.96 -2.56
C SER A 55 3.71 0.02 -1.90
N ALA A 56 5.00 -0.17 -2.10
CA ALA A 56 6.05 0.75 -1.68
C ALA A 56 6.95 1.00 -2.90
N GLY A 57 7.11 2.26 -3.28
CA GLY A 57 7.88 2.66 -4.45
C GLY A 57 7.71 4.15 -4.76
N PRO A 58 8.42 4.67 -5.78
CA PRO A 58 8.33 6.07 -6.21
C PRO A 58 6.88 6.54 -6.49
N ASP A 59 6.06 5.63 -7.02
CA ASP A 59 4.67 5.89 -7.37
C ASP A 59 3.68 5.59 -6.22
N ALA A 60 4.17 5.27 -5.02
CA ALA A 60 3.31 5.08 -3.86
C ALA A 60 2.87 6.43 -3.31
N PHE A 61 1.55 6.62 -3.19
CA PHE A 61 0.96 7.77 -2.51
C PHE A 61 0.76 7.47 -1.01
N CYS A 62 1.20 8.39 -0.17
CA CYS A 62 1.12 8.29 1.27
C CYS A 62 -0.13 9.01 1.79
N GLU A 63 -1.12 8.25 2.26
CA GLU A 63 -2.37 8.79 2.83
C GLU A 63 -2.18 9.57 4.14
N THR A 64 -1.00 9.47 4.78
CA THR A 64 -0.70 10.18 6.02
C THR A 64 -0.23 11.60 5.76
N CYS A 65 0.77 11.79 4.89
CA CYS A 65 1.35 13.11 4.61
C CYS A 65 0.94 13.69 3.25
N SER A 66 0.06 13.01 2.52
CA SER A 66 -0.36 13.37 1.16
C SER A 66 0.80 13.53 0.16
N GLY A 67 1.91 12.82 0.39
CA GLY A 67 3.12 12.86 -0.45
C GLY A 67 3.31 11.60 -1.30
N TRP A 68 4.14 11.69 -2.32
CA TRP A 68 4.53 10.54 -3.16
C TRP A 68 5.85 9.91 -2.70
N GLY A 69 6.20 8.76 -3.27
CA GLY A 69 7.48 8.08 -3.07
C GLY A 69 7.54 7.09 -1.92
N HIS A 70 6.47 6.95 -1.14
CA HIS A 70 6.45 6.05 0.01
C HIS A 70 5.03 5.65 0.43
N ALA A 71 4.92 4.53 1.13
CA ALA A 71 3.67 4.08 1.74
C ALA A 71 3.49 4.68 3.14
N ALA A 72 2.24 4.81 3.60
CA ALA A 72 1.90 5.34 4.92
C ALA A 72 2.68 4.70 6.09
N HIS A 73 2.90 3.38 6.05
CA HIS A 73 3.65 2.66 7.09
C HIS A 73 5.16 2.99 7.14
N ARG A 74 5.70 3.71 6.16
CA ARG A 74 7.08 4.21 6.12
C ARG A 74 7.13 5.73 6.10
N CYS A 75 6.07 6.41 6.51
CA CYS A 75 6.02 7.86 6.48
C CYS A 75 6.88 8.45 7.59
N GLU A 76 7.97 9.12 7.23
CA GLU A 76 8.82 9.86 8.18
C GLU A 76 8.09 11.09 8.78
N LYS A 77 7.03 11.56 8.11
CA LYS A 77 6.19 12.69 8.54
C LYS A 77 4.91 12.21 9.25
N ALA A 78 4.90 11.02 9.84
CA ALA A 78 3.71 10.48 10.49
C ALA A 78 3.13 11.36 11.61
N THR A 79 3.98 12.18 12.26
CA THR A 79 3.59 13.13 13.30
C THR A 79 3.01 14.44 12.76
N LYS A 80 3.13 14.70 11.45
CA LYS A 80 2.59 15.88 10.76
C LYS A 80 1.74 15.42 9.57
N PRO A 81 0.55 14.87 9.84
CA PRO A 81 -0.33 14.41 8.77
C PRO A 81 -0.77 15.59 7.90
N ALA A 82 -1.08 15.34 6.65
CA ALA A 82 -1.67 16.32 5.75
C ALA A 82 -2.95 15.77 5.16
N CYS A 83 -4.03 16.52 5.30
CA CYS A 83 -5.34 16.13 4.82
C CYS A 83 -5.37 16.11 3.28
N MET A 84 -5.74 14.98 2.69
CA MET A 84 -5.88 14.81 1.24
C MET A 84 -6.99 15.69 0.63
N LEU A 85 -7.87 16.26 1.47
CA LEU A 85 -9.01 17.05 1.03
C LEU A 85 -8.69 18.55 0.99
N CYS A 86 -8.04 19.08 2.04
CA CYS A 86 -7.79 20.52 2.19
C CYS A 86 -6.31 20.89 2.37
N GLY A 87 -5.40 19.93 2.53
CA GLY A 87 -3.96 20.15 2.70
C GLY A 87 -3.53 20.61 4.11
N GLU A 88 -4.47 20.77 5.04
CA GLU A 88 -4.18 21.19 6.42
C GLU A 88 -3.62 20.05 7.29
N GLU A 89 -3.01 20.40 8.43
CA GLU A 89 -2.33 19.45 9.32
C GLU A 89 -3.31 18.63 10.17
N HIS A 90 -3.98 17.64 9.55
CA HIS A 90 -4.81 16.65 10.22
C HIS A 90 -5.03 15.42 9.31
N LEU A 91 -5.55 14.32 9.85
CA LEU A 91 -5.88 13.16 9.00
C LEU A 91 -7.10 13.45 8.14
N SER A 92 -7.12 12.94 6.91
CA SER A 92 -8.28 13.06 6.00
C SER A 92 -9.58 12.53 6.62
N LYS A 93 -9.47 11.55 7.51
CA LYS A 93 -10.59 10.93 8.26
C LYS A 93 -11.23 11.88 9.27
N GLU A 94 -10.49 12.90 9.69
CA GLU A 94 -10.90 13.90 10.69
C GLU A 94 -11.38 15.20 10.01
N HIS A 95 -11.37 15.24 8.67
CA HIS A 95 -11.79 16.41 7.94
C HIS A 95 -13.23 16.80 8.26
N ARG A 96 -13.43 18.04 8.65
CA ARG A 96 -14.75 18.62 8.92
C ARG A 96 -14.93 19.90 8.12
N CYS A 97 -16.09 20.04 7.49
CA CYS A 97 -16.47 21.32 6.90
C CYS A 97 -16.79 22.32 8.01
N LEU A 98 -16.15 23.49 7.97
CA LEU A 98 -16.37 24.57 8.94
C LEU A 98 -17.55 25.50 8.56
N VAL A 99 -18.20 25.27 7.42
CA VAL A 99 -19.39 26.03 7.03
C VAL A 99 -20.56 25.65 7.93
N GLU A 100 -21.14 26.65 8.60
CA GLU A 100 -22.31 26.45 9.45
C GLU A 100 -23.46 25.78 8.68
N GLY A 101 -24.09 24.78 9.29
CA GLY A 101 -25.17 24.01 8.66
C GLY A 101 -24.71 23.00 7.60
N CYS A 102 -23.41 22.80 7.38
CA CYS A 102 -22.94 21.73 6.50
C CYS A 102 -23.14 20.35 7.16
N GLY A 103 -24.15 19.60 6.70
CA GLY A 103 -24.53 18.30 7.24
C GLY A 103 -23.70 17.10 6.76
N GLU A 104 -22.61 17.33 6.04
CA GLU A 104 -21.75 16.24 5.56
C GLU A 104 -20.97 15.58 6.69
N SER A 105 -20.87 14.25 6.63
CA SER A 105 -20.16 13.46 7.64
C SER A 105 -18.64 13.71 7.62
N ILE A 106 -18.01 13.50 8.78
CA ILE A 106 -16.56 13.70 8.95
C ILE A 106 -15.79 12.80 7.96
N GLY A 107 -14.75 13.35 7.35
CA GLY A 107 -13.91 12.67 6.36
C GLY A 107 -14.52 12.59 4.96
N LYS A 108 -15.67 13.24 4.72
CA LYS A 108 -16.28 13.34 3.39
C LYS A 108 -15.98 14.66 2.70
N VAL A 109 -16.02 14.60 1.37
CA VAL A 109 -15.97 15.78 0.50
C VAL A 109 -17.35 16.43 0.51
N CYS A 110 -17.39 17.75 0.64
CA CYS A 110 -18.59 18.55 0.47
C CYS A 110 -18.39 19.58 -0.64
N LYS A 111 -19.48 20.23 -1.09
CA LYS A 111 -19.43 21.31 -2.09
C LYS A 111 -18.62 22.53 -1.68
N HIS A 112 -18.39 22.71 -0.38
CA HIS A 112 -17.61 23.83 0.17
C HIS A 112 -16.10 23.54 0.23
N LEU A 113 -15.69 22.31 -0.11
CA LEU A 113 -14.29 21.93 -0.06
C LEU A 113 -13.49 22.70 -1.11
N LYS A 114 -12.59 23.57 -0.65
CA LYS A 114 -11.55 24.16 -1.48
C LYS A 114 -10.36 23.20 -1.49
N ARG A 115 -10.22 22.44 -2.56
CA ARG A 115 -9.06 21.56 -2.76
C ARG A 115 -7.81 22.41 -2.89
N LYS A 116 -6.75 21.99 -2.21
CA LYS A 116 -5.39 22.50 -2.41
C LYS A 116 -4.62 21.41 -3.14
N CYS A 117 -3.88 21.80 -4.18
CA CYS A 117 -3.00 20.93 -4.96
C CYS A 117 -1.56 21.34 -4.70
#